data_AF-A0A793HRK3-F1
#
_entry.id   AF-A0A793HRK3-F1
#
_cell.length_a   1.000
_cell.length_b   1.000
_cell.length_c   1.000
_cell.angle_alpha   90.00
_cell.angle_beta   90.00
_cell.angle_gamma   90.00
#
_symmetry.space_group_name_H-M   'P 1'
#
loop_
_entity.id
_entity.type
_entity.pdbx_description
1 polymer ?
#
loop_
_entity_poly.entity_id
_entity_poly.type
_entity_poly.pdbx_seq_one_letter_code
_entity_poly.pdbx_strand_id
1 'polypeptide(L)'
;MSNISRQAYADMFGPTTGDKIRLADTELWIEVEDDLTTYGEEVKFGGGKVIRDGMGQGQMLSAGCADLVLTNALIIDYWGIVKADIGVKDGRIFAIGKAGNPDIQPNVTIPIGVSTEIIAAEGRIVTAGGVDTHIHWICPQQAEEALTSGITTMIGGGTGPTAGSNATTCTPGPWYIYQMLQAADSLPVNIGLLGKGNCSNPDALREQVAAGVIGLKIHEDWGATPAVINCALTVADEMDVQVALHSDTLNESGFVEDTLTAIGGR
;
A
#
# COMPACT_ATOMS: atom_id res chain seq x y z
N MET A 1 -18.95 37.41 12.65
CA MET A 1 -18.54 36.22 11.88
C MET A 1 -18.55 36.58 10.41
N SER A 2 -17.49 36.21 9.68
CA SER A 2 -17.46 36.30 8.21
C SER A 2 -18.13 35.06 7.62
N ASN A 3 -18.66 35.14 6.40
CA ASN A 3 -19.27 34.02 5.70
C ASN A 3 -18.65 33.88 4.30
N ILE A 4 -18.59 32.64 3.80
CA ILE A 4 -18.16 32.29 2.45
C ILE A 4 -19.21 31.36 1.83
N SER A 5 -19.42 31.43 0.51
CA SER A 5 -20.31 30.47 -0.17
C SER A 5 -19.64 29.09 -0.25
N ARG A 6 -20.43 28.01 -0.22
CA ARG A 6 -19.90 26.63 -0.34
C ARG A 6 -19.07 26.42 -1.60
N GLN A 7 -19.50 26.98 -2.73
CA GLN A 7 -18.75 26.89 -3.99
C GLN A 7 -17.36 27.52 -3.85
N ALA A 8 -17.27 28.75 -3.34
CA ALA A 8 -15.99 29.42 -3.17
C ALA A 8 -15.08 28.72 -2.14
N TYR A 9 -15.68 28.08 -1.12
CA TYR A 9 -14.94 27.24 -0.18
C TYR A 9 -14.33 26.01 -0.88
N ALA A 10 -15.16 25.26 -1.63
CA ALA A 10 -14.70 24.09 -2.36
C ALA A 10 -13.63 24.42 -3.41
N ASP A 11 -13.76 25.56 -4.10
CA ASP A 11 -12.76 26.04 -5.06
C ASP A 11 -11.42 26.39 -4.38
N MET A 12 -11.43 26.79 -3.10
CA MET A 12 -10.23 27.26 -2.39
C MET A 12 -9.53 26.17 -1.56
N PHE A 13 -10.31 25.28 -0.94
CA PHE A 13 -9.83 24.28 0.02
C PHE A 13 -10.20 22.84 -0.37
N GLY A 14 -10.93 22.64 -1.48
CA GLY A 14 -11.54 21.35 -1.81
C GLY A 14 -12.87 21.12 -1.07
N PRO A 15 -13.60 20.05 -1.43
CA PRO A 15 -14.93 19.76 -0.87
C PRO A 15 -14.89 19.54 0.65
N THR A 16 -16.05 19.68 1.28
CA THR A 16 -16.26 19.43 2.72
C THR A 16 -17.54 18.63 2.95
N THR A 17 -17.88 18.30 4.20
CA THR A 17 -18.98 17.42 4.58
C THR A 17 -20.26 17.66 3.78
N GLY A 18 -20.79 16.59 3.17
CA GLY A 18 -21.99 16.57 2.33
C GLY A 18 -21.78 16.94 0.85
N ASP A 19 -20.62 17.46 0.46
CA ASP A 19 -20.30 17.65 -0.97
C ASP A 19 -20.04 16.30 -1.65
N LYS A 20 -20.32 16.23 -2.96
CA LYS A 20 -20.17 15.01 -3.77
C LYS A 20 -19.20 15.18 -4.91
N ILE A 21 -18.42 14.14 -5.17
CA ILE A 21 -17.38 14.12 -6.20
C ILE A 21 -17.56 12.86 -7.05
N ARG A 22 -17.56 13.03 -8.38
CA ARG A 22 -17.54 11.90 -9.31
C ARG A 22 -16.12 11.35 -9.42
N LEU A 23 -15.97 10.03 -9.36
CA LEU A 23 -14.68 9.39 -9.58
C LEU A 23 -14.40 9.28 -11.07
N ALA A 24 -13.48 10.11 -11.55
CA ALA A 24 -13.10 10.23 -12.96
C ALA A 24 -14.33 10.39 -13.88
N ASP A 25 -14.42 9.58 -14.94
CA ASP A 25 -15.52 9.52 -15.90
C ASP A 25 -16.51 8.36 -15.61
N THR A 26 -16.44 7.78 -14.41
CA THR A 26 -17.37 6.72 -13.97
C THR A 26 -18.70 7.30 -13.48
N GLU A 27 -19.69 6.44 -13.21
CA GLU A 27 -20.94 6.81 -12.53
C GLU A 27 -20.85 6.71 -10.99
N LEU A 28 -19.66 6.49 -10.43
CA LEU A 28 -19.46 6.43 -8.98
C LEU A 28 -19.32 7.84 -8.41
N TRP A 29 -20.10 8.12 -7.37
CA TRP A 29 -20.07 9.37 -6.61
C TRP A 29 -19.74 9.08 -5.15
N ILE A 30 -18.72 9.77 -4.65
CA ILE A 30 -18.38 9.77 -3.23
C ILE A 30 -19.00 11.01 -2.57
N GLU A 31 -19.35 10.89 -1.29
CA GLU A 31 -19.80 11.99 -0.45
C GLU A 31 -18.79 12.17 0.69
N VAL A 32 -18.41 13.41 1.00
CA VAL A 32 -17.52 13.69 2.13
C VAL A 32 -18.27 13.45 3.43
N GLU A 33 -17.85 12.46 4.21
CA GLU A 33 -18.53 12.00 5.43
C GLU A 33 -18.23 12.89 6.64
N ASP A 34 -16.99 13.37 6.76
CA ASP A 34 -16.55 14.26 7.83
C ASP A 34 -15.42 15.19 7.36
N ASP A 35 -15.22 16.31 8.08
CA ASP A 35 -14.12 17.25 7.85
C ASP A 35 -13.47 17.61 9.18
N LEU A 36 -12.20 17.25 9.34
CA LEU A 36 -11.45 17.41 10.59
C LEU A 36 -10.92 18.84 10.79
N THR A 37 -11.17 19.75 9.84
CA THR A 37 -10.75 21.15 9.95
C THR A 37 -11.55 21.93 10.98
N THR A 38 -11.09 23.15 11.27
CA THR A 38 -11.90 24.20 11.90
C THR A 38 -12.09 25.31 10.88
N TYR A 39 -13.33 25.61 10.48
CA TYR A 39 -13.59 26.53 9.39
C TYR A 39 -13.03 27.93 9.64
N GLY A 40 -12.20 28.41 8.71
CA GLY A 40 -11.44 29.66 8.81
C GLY A 40 -10.00 29.50 9.32
N GLU A 41 -9.61 28.29 9.72
CA GLU A 41 -8.28 27.92 10.22
C GLU A 41 -7.60 26.88 9.31
N GLU A 42 -8.05 26.76 8.06
CA GLU A 42 -7.44 25.88 7.06
C GLU A 42 -6.01 26.34 6.76
N VAL A 43 -5.10 25.39 6.63
CA VAL A 43 -3.71 25.70 6.28
C VAL A 43 -3.53 25.69 4.75
N LYS A 44 -2.94 26.75 4.21
CA LYS A 44 -2.54 26.85 2.81
C LYS A 44 -1.14 27.46 2.70
N PHE A 45 -0.34 26.91 1.81
CA PHE A 45 0.99 27.41 1.48
C PHE A 45 0.95 28.39 0.29
N GLY A 46 1.89 29.35 0.25
CA GLY A 46 2.06 30.31 -0.83
C GLY A 46 2.23 31.77 -0.38
N GLY A 47 2.49 32.67 -1.32
CA GLY A 47 2.71 34.10 -1.06
C GLY A 47 1.51 34.74 -0.34
N GLY A 48 1.73 35.26 0.87
CA GLY A 48 0.69 35.88 1.69
C GLY A 48 -0.37 34.90 2.26
N LYS A 49 -0.11 33.59 2.23
CA LYS A 49 -1.02 32.55 2.75
C LYS A 49 -0.78 32.26 4.23
N VAL A 50 -1.29 31.12 4.73
CA VAL A 50 -1.34 30.79 6.16
C VAL A 50 -0.03 30.22 6.66
N ILE A 51 0.58 29.28 5.93
CA ILE A 51 1.80 28.59 6.36
C ILE A 51 3.01 29.51 6.15
N ARG A 52 3.28 30.33 7.15
CA ARG A 52 4.39 31.29 7.25
C ARG A 52 4.84 31.39 8.71
N ASP A 53 6.08 31.81 8.90
CA ASP A 53 6.68 31.98 10.23
C ASP A 53 5.80 32.83 11.17
N GLY A 54 5.55 32.31 12.36
CA GLY A 54 4.69 32.92 13.38
C GLY A 54 3.19 32.89 13.07
N MET A 55 2.80 32.32 11.92
CA MET A 55 1.41 32.14 11.49
C MET A 55 1.06 30.65 11.56
N GLY A 56 0.66 30.00 10.46
CA GLY A 56 0.40 28.56 10.43
C GLY A 56 1.65 27.69 10.62
N GLN A 57 2.85 28.28 10.60
CA GLN A 57 4.10 27.62 10.99
C GLN A 57 4.56 28.14 12.37
N GLY A 58 4.77 27.24 13.32
CA GLY A 58 5.20 27.54 14.68
C GLY A 58 6.72 27.54 14.87
N GLN A 59 7.13 27.72 16.14
CA GLN A 59 8.53 27.90 16.55
C GLN A 59 9.18 26.62 17.12
N MET A 60 8.49 25.49 17.05
CA MET A 60 8.93 24.23 17.63
C MET A 60 10.15 23.65 16.90
N LEU A 61 10.92 22.83 17.61
CA LEU A 61 12.02 22.04 17.04
C LEU A 61 11.45 20.92 16.15
N SER A 62 12.29 20.35 15.27
CA SER A 62 11.93 19.20 14.41
C SER A 62 11.29 18.02 15.19
N ALA A 63 11.78 17.73 16.41
CA ALA A 63 11.18 16.70 17.26
C ALA A 63 9.69 16.96 17.60
N GLY A 64 9.25 18.21 17.55
CA GLY A 64 7.87 18.64 17.86
C GLY A 64 6.97 18.90 16.66
N CYS A 65 7.44 18.76 15.40
CA CYS A 65 6.62 18.95 14.20
C CYS A 65 6.67 17.72 13.26
N ALA A 66 5.79 17.69 12.26
CA ALA A 66 5.87 16.74 11.17
C ALA A 66 7.03 17.10 10.21
N ASP A 67 7.54 16.11 9.47
CA ASP A 67 8.54 16.34 8.41
C ASP A 67 7.87 16.75 7.10
N LEU A 68 6.66 16.27 6.85
CA LEU A 68 5.84 16.58 5.69
C LEU A 68 4.36 16.68 6.10
N VAL A 69 3.63 17.64 5.53
CA VAL A 69 2.17 17.73 5.66
C VAL A 69 1.52 17.80 4.28
N LEU A 70 0.52 16.93 4.05
CA LEU A 70 -0.41 17.05 2.92
C LEU A 70 -1.62 17.85 3.40
N THR A 71 -1.83 19.04 2.86
CA THR A 71 -2.88 19.96 3.32
C THR A 71 -4.19 19.74 2.59
N ASN A 72 -5.31 19.74 3.33
CA ASN A 72 -6.67 19.69 2.79
C ASN A 72 -6.95 18.48 1.87
N ALA A 73 -6.41 17.31 2.21
CA ALA A 73 -6.60 16.08 1.44
C ALA A 73 -8.02 15.53 1.61
N LEU A 74 -8.67 15.14 0.51
CA LEU A 74 -9.84 14.26 0.57
C LEU A 74 -9.35 12.81 0.60
N ILE A 75 -9.44 12.17 1.75
CA ILE A 75 -8.99 10.80 1.97
C ILE A 75 -10.11 9.85 1.54
N ILE A 76 -9.74 8.82 0.78
CA ILE A 76 -10.60 7.66 0.53
C ILE A 76 -9.85 6.42 1.01
N ASP A 77 -10.42 5.76 2.00
CA ASP A 77 -9.89 4.50 2.52
C ASP A 77 -11.02 3.60 3.01
N TYR A 78 -10.70 2.35 3.36
CA TYR A 78 -11.71 1.35 3.76
C TYR A 78 -12.51 1.74 5.02
N TRP A 79 -11.97 2.64 5.85
CA TRP A 79 -12.60 3.10 7.08
C TRP A 79 -13.46 4.36 6.91
N GLY A 80 -13.39 5.05 5.77
CA GLY A 80 -14.20 6.24 5.52
C GLY A 80 -13.71 7.15 4.39
N ILE A 81 -14.53 8.16 4.08
CA ILE A 81 -14.25 9.20 3.08
C ILE A 81 -14.28 10.57 3.77
N VAL A 82 -13.12 11.05 4.21
CA VAL A 82 -13.02 12.22 5.09
C VAL A 82 -12.06 13.27 4.57
N LYS A 83 -12.30 14.52 4.93
CA LYS A 83 -11.42 15.65 4.66
C LYS A 83 -10.52 15.90 5.87
N ALA A 84 -9.20 15.92 5.65
CA ALA A 84 -8.22 16.13 6.71
C ALA A 84 -6.86 16.59 6.17
N ASP A 85 -6.01 17.09 7.06
CA ASP A 85 -4.57 17.17 6.83
C ASP A 85 -3.91 15.83 7.22
N ILE A 86 -2.84 15.45 6.51
CA ILE A 86 -2.05 14.24 6.82
C ILE A 86 -0.63 14.66 7.17
N GLY A 87 -0.19 14.33 8.39
CA GLY A 87 1.19 14.51 8.82
C GLY A 87 2.01 13.25 8.60
N VAL A 88 3.24 13.42 8.10
CA VAL A 88 4.24 12.35 7.95
C VAL A 88 5.48 12.72 8.77
N LYS A 89 6.01 11.74 9.50
CA LYS A 89 7.22 11.88 10.31
C LYS A 89 8.04 10.60 10.27
N ASP A 90 9.36 10.72 10.12
CA ASP A 90 10.31 9.60 10.06
C ASP A 90 9.88 8.52 9.04
N GLY A 91 9.35 8.95 7.89
CA GLY A 91 8.87 8.08 6.81
C GLY A 91 7.57 7.33 7.10
N ARG A 92 6.82 7.69 8.14
CA ARG A 92 5.55 7.05 8.54
C ARG A 92 4.42 8.07 8.68
N ILE A 93 3.19 7.61 8.54
CA ILE A 93 2.00 8.42 8.85
C ILE A 93 2.03 8.72 10.34
N PHE A 94 2.12 10.01 10.68
CA PHE A 94 2.19 10.52 12.04
C PHE A 94 0.80 10.74 12.63
N ALA A 95 -0.07 11.42 11.88
CA ALA A 95 -1.46 11.68 12.28
C ALA A 95 -2.31 12.08 11.07
N ILE A 96 -3.63 11.87 11.21
CA ILE A 96 -4.68 12.38 10.32
C ILE A 96 -5.54 13.31 11.18
N GLY A 97 -5.69 14.58 10.78
CA GLY A 97 -6.34 15.57 11.63
C GLY A 97 -6.23 17.00 11.10
N LYS A 98 -5.93 17.94 12.00
CA LYS A 98 -5.82 19.37 11.70
C LYS A 98 -4.39 19.85 11.90
N ALA A 99 -3.76 20.31 10.83
CA ALA A 99 -2.41 20.85 10.87
C ALA A 99 -2.38 22.34 11.19
N GLY A 100 -1.22 22.83 11.64
CA GLY A 100 -1.00 24.25 11.87
C GLY A 100 -0.04 24.57 12.99
N ASN A 101 -0.17 25.79 13.51
CA ASN A 101 0.61 26.27 14.63
C ASN A 101 -0.24 26.33 15.90
N PRO A 102 0.06 25.52 16.94
CA PRO A 102 -0.72 25.52 18.18
C PRO A 102 -0.63 26.84 18.97
N ASP A 103 0.35 27.70 18.69
CA ASP A 103 0.48 28.99 19.38
C ASP A 103 -0.66 29.96 19.05
N ILE A 104 -1.25 29.83 17.86
CA ILE A 104 -2.26 30.78 17.36
C ILE A 104 -3.51 30.13 16.76
N GLN A 105 -3.48 28.83 16.46
CA GLN A 105 -4.61 28.11 15.85
C GLN A 105 -5.20 27.10 16.84
N PRO A 106 -6.54 26.96 16.89
CA PRO A 106 -7.18 25.97 17.75
C PRO A 106 -7.07 24.55 17.16
N ASN A 107 -7.25 23.54 18.02
CA ASN A 107 -7.42 22.13 17.65
C ASN A 107 -6.27 21.48 16.84
N VAL A 108 -5.06 22.06 16.86
CA VAL A 108 -3.91 21.52 16.11
C VAL A 108 -3.48 20.17 16.68
N THR A 109 -3.48 19.14 15.83
CA THR A 109 -2.94 17.81 16.13
C THR A 109 -1.69 17.48 15.32
N ILE A 110 -1.43 18.22 14.23
CA ILE A 110 -0.26 18.06 13.36
C ILE A 110 0.53 19.38 13.35
N PRO A 111 1.52 19.57 14.23
CA PRO A 111 2.27 20.81 14.28
C PRO A 111 3.14 20.99 13.03
N ILE A 112 3.08 22.18 12.42
CA ILE A 112 3.93 22.61 11.31
C ILE A 112 5.04 23.51 11.87
N GLY A 113 6.30 23.13 11.62
CA GLY A 113 7.48 23.89 12.04
C GLY A 113 8.39 24.21 10.86
N VAL A 114 9.57 24.78 11.15
CA VAL A 114 10.57 25.14 10.12
C VAL A 114 11.11 23.93 9.35
N SER A 115 11.00 22.72 9.93
CA SER A 115 11.46 21.47 9.34
C SER A 115 10.38 20.72 8.56
N THR A 116 9.20 21.31 8.37
CA THR A 116 8.05 20.68 7.71
C THR A 116 7.95 21.10 6.25
N GLU A 117 8.00 20.14 5.33
CA GLU A 117 7.65 20.34 3.91
C GLU A 117 6.12 20.26 3.70
N ILE A 118 5.61 20.89 2.63
CA ILE A 118 4.18 20.96 2.31
C ILE A 118 3.88 20.40 0.92
N ILE A 119 2.91 19.48 0.86
CA ILE A 119 2.22 19.10 -0.37
C ILE A 119 0.79 19.65 -0.33
N ALA A 120 0.41 20.45 -1.31
CA ALA A 120 -0.94 20.99 -1.43
C ALA A 120 -1.89 19.92 -2.00
N ALA A 121 -2.78 19.37 -1.17
CA ALA A 121 -3.75 18.34 -1.54
C ALA A 121 -5.20 18.87 -1.64
N GLU A 122 -5.42 20.18 -1.53
CA GLU A 122 -6.73 20.79 -1.82
C GLU A 122 -7.23 20.44 -3.23
N GLY A 123 -8.44 19.88 -3.30
CA GLY A 123 -9.02 19.41 -4.57
C GLY A 123 -8.33 18.17 -5.15
N ARG A 124 -7.63 17.40 -4.32
CA ARG A 124 -7.03 16.09 -4.65
C ARG A 124 -7.61 15.01 -3.74
N ILE A 125 -7.70 13.81 -4.28
CA ILE A 125 -7.99 12.59 -3.53
C ILE A 125 -6.66 11.95 -3.13
N VAL A 126 -6.57 11.45 -1.90
CA VAL A 126 -5.43 10.69 -1.40
C VAL A 126 -5.91 9.31 -0.96
N THR A 127 -5.24 8.27 -1.44
CA THR A 127 -5.47 6.87 -1.07
C THR A 127 -4.18 6.25 -0.56
N ALA A 128 -4.27 5.08 0.08
CA ALA A 128 -3.11 4.22 0.21
C ALA A 128 -2.59 3.79 -1.18
N GLY A 129 -1.32 3.38 -1.25
CA GLY A 129 -0.77 2.78 -2.46
C GLY A 129 -1.30 1.36 -2.66
N GLY A 130 -1.49 0.95 -3.91
CA GLY A 130 -1.93 -0.40 -4.25
C GLY A 130 -0.91 -1.48 -3.83
N VAL A 131 -1.43 -2.68 -3.58
CA VAL A 131 -0.65 -3.90 -3.27
C VAL A 131 -1.03 -4.97 -4.29
N ASP A 132 -0.11 -5.33 -5.17
CA ASP A 132 -0.30 -6.41 -6.14
C ASP A 132 0.40 -7.68 -5.65
N THR A 133 -0.33 -8.78 -5.58
CA THR A 133 0.15 -10.05 -5.00
C THR A 133 0.29 -11.19 -6.02
N HIS A 134 0.23 -10.90 -7.32
CA HIS A 134 0.40 -11.90 -8.38
C HIS A 134 1.48 -11.49 -9.39
N ILE A 135 2.61 -10.99 -8.90
CA ILE A 135 3.70 -10.54 -9.77
C ILE A 135 4.55 -11.73 -10.25
N HIS A 136 4.70 -11.83 -11.56
CA HIS A 136 5.75 -12.62 -12.19
C HIS A 136 6.98 -11.73 -12.38
N TRP A 137 8.08 -12.00 -11.68
CA TRP A 137 9.33 -11.23 -11.82
C TRP A 137 10.07 -11.59 -13.10
N ILE A 138 9.48 -11.23 -14.24
CA ILE A 138 10.01 -11.49 -15.59
C ILE A 138 11.04 -10.43 -15.95
N CYS A 139 10.77 -9.17 -15.62
CA CYS A 139 11.71 -8.07 -15.87
C CYS A 139 11.57 -6.93 -14.85
N PRO A 140 12.64 -6.18 -14.54
CA PRO A 140 12.62 -5.13 -13.53
C PRO A 140 11.77 -3.90 -13.95
N GLN A 141 11.51 -3.70 -15.23
CA GLN A 141 10.72 -2.57 -15.74
C GLN A 141 9.28 -2.59 -15.20
N GLN A 142 8.76 -3.75 -14.82
CA GLN A 142 7.42 -3.86 -14.22
C GLN A 142 7.27 -3.04 -12.94
N ALA A 143 8.36 -2.81 -12.19
CA ALA A 143 8.29 -2.00 -10.96
C ALA A 143 7.95 -0.54 -11.25
N GLU A 144 8.52 0.06 -12.30
CA GLU A 144 8.22 1.43 -12.70
C GLU A 144 6.79 1.56 -13.25
N GLU A 145 6.36 0.58 -14.06
CA GLU A 145 4.99 0.54 -14.61
C GLU A 145 3.95 0.43 -13.49
N ALA A 146 4.17 -0.49 -12.54
CA ALA A 146 3.30 -0.67 -11.38
C ALA A 146 3.26 0.61 -10.51
N LEU A 147 4.41 1.19 -10.20
CA LEU A 147 4.49 2.42 -9.40
C LEU A 147 3.76 3.59 -10.07
N THR A 148 3.90 3.73 -11.38
CA THR A 148 3.21 4.78 -12.16
C THR A 148 1.69 4.63 -12.11
N SER A 149 1.18 3.40 -12.02
CA SER A 149 -0.25 3.11 -11.83
C SER A 149 -0.74 3.30 -10.38
N GLY A 150 0.15 3.57 -9.43
CA GLY A 150 -0.17 3.75 -8.00
C GLY A 150 0.05 2.51 -7.13
N ILE A 151 0.70 1.45 -7.63
CA ILE A 151 1.06 0.26 -6.85
C ILE A 151 2.40 0.50 -6.16
N THR A 152 2.44 0.38 -4.83
CA THR A 152 3.67 0.64 -4.04
C THR A 152 4.26 -0.63 -3.44
N THR A 153 3.55 -1.75 -3.49
CA THR A 153 3.98 -3.05 -2.99
C THR A 153 3.69 -4.14 -4.01
N MET A 154 4.69 -4.97 -4.28
CA MET A 154 4.66 -6.03 -5.30
C MET A 154 5.09 -7.36 -4.67
N ILE A 155 4.16 -8.30 -4.58
CA ILE A 155 4.39 -9.65 -4.05
C ILE A 155 4.27 -10.67 -5.18
N GLY A 156 5.25 -11.56 -5.29
CA GLY A 156 5.34 -12.45 -6.44
C GLY A 156 6.59 -13.31 -6.45
N GLY A 157 6.91 -13.93 -7.58
CA GLY A 157 8.10 -14.77 -7.71
C GLY A 157 8.63 -14.82 -9.14
N GLY A 158 9.91 -15.12 -9.29
CA GLY A 158 10.57 -15.23 -10.59
C GLY A 158 12.07 -14.96 -10.53
N THR A 159 12.74 -15.19 -11.65
CA THR A 159 14.21 -15.07 -11.77
C THR A 159 14.60 -14.40 -13.09
N GLY A 160 13.75 -13.51 -13.61
CA GLY A 160 13.88 -12.91 -14.93
C GLY A 160 13.15 -13.71 -16.02
N PRO A 161 13.49 -13.53 -17.31
CA PRO A 161 12.74 -14.07 -18.45
C PRO A 161 13.03 -15.55 -18.71
N THR A 162 12.79 -16.40 -17.70
CA THR A 162 12.93 -17.85 -17.79
C THR A 162 11.58 -18.50 -18.03
N ALA A 163 11.56 -19.69 -18.62
CA ALA A 163 10.30 -20.43 -18.86
C ALA A 163 9.49 -20.62 -17.57
N GLY A 164 10.16 -20.93 -16.46
CA GLY A 164 9.50 -21.08 -15.16
C GLY A 164 8.87 -19.79 -14.64
N SER A 165 9.54 -18.65 -14.78
CA SER A 165 9.00 -17.35 -14.33
C SER A 165 7.93 -16.79 -15.26
N ASN A 166 8.00 -17.10 -16.55
CA ASN A 166 6.95 -16.76 -17.51
C ASN A 166 5.64 -17.50 -17.21
N ALA A 167 5.72 -18.69 -16.62
CA ALA A 167 4.55 -19.50 -16.28
C ALA A 167 4.13 -19.36 -14.80
N THR A 168 5.07 -19.17 -13.87
CA THR A 168 4.81 -19.33 -12.44
C THR A 168 5.43 -18.21 -11.60
N THR A 169 4.72 -17.75 -10.57
CA THR A 169 5.20 -16.79 -9.57
C THR A 169 6.12 -17.46 -8.52
N CYS A 170 7.19 -18.10 -8.97
CA CYS A 170 8.11 -18.87 -8.13
C CYS A 170 9.55 -18.36 -8.25
N THR A 171 10.20 -18.10 -7.11
CA THR A 171 11.65 -17.88 -6.99
C THR A 171 12.29 -19.14 -6.38
N PRO A 172 12.78 -20.09 -7.20
CA PRO A 172 13.11 -21.44 -6.74
C PRO A 172 14.48 -21.54 -6.06
N GLY A 173 14.47 -21.90 -4.76
CA GLY A 173 15.66 -22.27 -4.01
C GLY A 173 16.50 -21.09 -3.47
N PRO A 174 17.32 -21.32 -2.42
CA PRO A 174 18.00 -20.23 -1.69
C PRO A 174 18.86 -19.32 -2.55
N TRP A 175 19.58 -19.88 -3.53
CA TRP A 175 20.49 -19.09 -4.37
C TRP A 175 19.72 -17.99 -5.13
N TYR A 176 18.63 -18.34 -5.80
CA TYR A 176 17.82 -17.36 -6.53
C TYR A 176 17.09 -16.40 -5.59
N ILE A 177 16.64 -16.89 -4.43
CA ILE A 177 16.01 -16.03 -3.41
C ILE A 177 16.99 -14.94 -2.96
N TYR A 178 18.23 -15.29 -2.64
CA TYR A 178 19.26 -14.30 -2.28
C TYR A 178 19.57 -13.32 -3.41
N GLN A 179 19.72 -13.80 -4.65
CA GLN A 179 19.97 -12.91 -5.80
C GLN A 179 18.81 -11.93 -6.02
N MET A 180 17.56 -12.38 -5.89
CA MET A 180 16.39 -11.52 -6.07
C MET A 180 16.22 -10.54 -4.92
N LEU A 181 16.51 -10.93 -3.67
CA LEU A 181 16.51 -10.00 -2.53
C LEU A 181 17.58 -8.91 -2.69
N GLN A 182 18.76 -9.25 -3.21
CA GLN A 182 19.79 -8.25 -3.54
C GLN A 182 19.35 -7.31 -4.67
N ALA A 183 18.69 -7.84 -5.70
CA ALA A 183 18.17 -7.02 -6.80
C ALA A 183 17.01 -6.10 -6.37
N ALA A 184 16.23 -6.50 -5.35
CA ALA A 184 15.11 -5.72 -4.83
C ALA A 184 15.53 -4.34 -4.31
N ASP A 185 16.75 -4.20 -3.76
CA ASP A 185 17.30 -2.91 -3.30
C ASP A 185 17.44 -1.86 -4.42
N SER A 186 17.35 -2.26 -5.69
CA SER A 186 17.42 -1.36 -6.85
C SER A 186 16.06 -0.84 -7.32
N LEU A 187 14.95 -1.30 -6.72
CA LEU A 187 13.59 -1.03 -7.20
C LEU A 187 12.82 -0.13 -6.22
N PRO A 188 12.08 0.89 -6.69
CA PRO A 188 11.40 1.87 -5.84
C PRO A 188 10.02 1.38 -5.34
N VAL A 189 9.92 0.11 -4.96
CA VAL A 189 8.67 -0.53 -4.47
C VAL A 189 9.00 -1.50 -3.33
N ASN A 190 8.05 -1.73 -2.44
CA ASN A 190 8.18 -2.80 -1.44
C ASN A 190 8.03 -4.16 -2.14
N ILE A 191 8.87 -5.14 -1.80
CA ILE A 191 8.87 -6.45 -2.46
C ILE A 191 8.75 -7.59 -1.46
N GLY A 192 7.87 -8.54 -1.77
CA GLY A 192 7.80 -9.85 -1.11
C GLY A 192 7.95 -10.98 -2.13
N LEU A 193 8.80 -11.96 -1.83
CA LEU A 193 9.05 -13.08 -2.74
C LEU A 193 8.26 -14.33 -2.34
N LEU A 194 7.81 -15.10 -3.34
CA LEU A 194 7.20 -16.42 -3.22
C LEU A 194 8.17 -17.50 -3.69
N GLY A 195 8.38 -18.52 -2.85
CA GLY A 195 9.14 -19.72 -3.21
C GLY A 195 8.30 -20.71 -4.00
N LYS A 196 8.92 -21.80 -4.47
CA LYS A 196 8.19 -22.89 -5.13
C LYS A 196 7.63 -23.86 -4.08
N GLY A 197 6.30 -23.96 -3.99
CA GLY A 197 5.58 -24.84 -3.07
C GLY A 197 5.45 -26.30 -3.56
N ASN A 198 5.74 -26.57 -4.82
CA ASN A 198 5.62 -27.89 -5.43
C ASN A 198 6.73 -28.86 -5.00
N CYS A 199 6.62 -29.42 -3.78
CA CYS A 199 7.47 -30.50 -3.30
C CYS A 199 6.76 -31.31 -2.20
N SER A 200 6.88 -32.63 -2.22
CA SER A 200 6.42 -33.50 -1.12
C SER A 200 7.50 -33.79 -0.07
N ASN A 201 8.65 -33.09 -0.13
CA ASN A 201 9.65 -33.05 0.92
C ASN A 201 9.55 -31.71 1.67
N PRO A 202 9.07 -31.67 2.92
CA PRO A 202 8.86 -30.42 3.64
C PRO A 202 10.17 -29.67 3.93
N ASP A 203 11.30 -30.37 4.09
CA ASP A 203 12.59 -29.71 4.37
C ASP A 203 13.05 -28.85 3.19
N ALA A 204 12.73 -29.26 1.95
CA ALA A 204 13.01 -28.45 0.76
C ALA A 204 12.15 -27.18 0.68
N LEU A 205 10.98 -27.17 1.34
CA LEU A 205 10.14 -25.98 1.45
C LEU A 205 10.63 -25.07 2.58
N ARG A 206 10.95 -25.65 3.74
CA ARG A 206 11.52 -24.94 4.89
C ARG A 206 12.81 -24.20 4.52
N GLU A 207 13.67 -24.82 3.71
CA GLU A 207 14.91 -24.20 3.23
C GLU A 207 14.64 -22.91 2.42
N GLN A 208 13.59 -22.89 1.60
CA GLN A 208 13.21 -21.70 0.83
C GLN A 208 12.70 -20.59 1.76
N VAL A 209 11.80 -20.92 2.70
CA VAL A 209 11.28 -19.94 3.67
C VAL A 209 12.42 -19.36 4.52
N ALA A 210 13.33 -20.20 5.01
CA ALA A 210 14.53 -19.77 5.74
C ALA A 210 15.46 -18.88 4.90
N ALA A 211 15.45 -19.00 3.57
CA ALA A 211 16.19 -18.12 2.69
C ALA A 211 15.53 -16.74 2.47
N GLY A 212 14.27 -16.55 2.86
CA GLY A 212 13.63 -15.24 2.93
C GLY A 212 12.37 -15.04 2.09
N VAL A 213 11.74 -16.10 1.55
CA VAL A 213 10.42 -15.95 0.92
C VAL A 213 9.33 -15.80 1.99
N ILE A 214 8.31 -14.99 1.70
CA ILE A 214 7.18 -14.73 2.59
C ILE A 214 5.97 -15.64 2.33
N GLY A 215 6.11 -16.56 1.38
CA GLY A 215 5.07 -17.50 1.00
C GLY A 215 5.55 -18.49 -0.05
N LEU A 216 4.68 -19.44 -0.38
CA LEU A 216 4.94 -20.50 -1.35
C LEU A 216 3.85 -20.49 -2.44
N LYS A 217 4.25 -20.52 -3.71
CA LYS A 217 3.35 -20.72 -4.84
C LYS A 217 3.30 -22.21 -5.20
N ILE A 218 2.12 -22.79 -5.15
CA ILE A 218 1.80 -24.07 -5.79
C ILE A 218 1.25 -23.78 -7.18
N HIS A 219 1.85 -24.37 -8.21
CA HIS A 219 1.41 -24.20 -9.60
C HIS A 219 1.26 -25.54 -10.33
N GLU A 220 0.25 -25.67 -11.20
CA GLU A 220 -0.01 -26.91 -11.93
C GLU A 220 1.13 -27.33 -12.87
N ASP A 221 1.80 -26.37 -13.52
CA ASP A 221 3.00 -26.61 -14.35
C ASP A 221 4.16 -27.28 -13.60
N TRP A 222 4.17 -27.20 -12.27
CA TRP A 222 5.10 -27.92 -11.40
C TRP A 222 4.45 -29.11 -10.66
N GLY A 223 3.20 -29.43 -10.97
CA GLY A 223 2.38 -30.48 -10.36
C GLY A 223 1.65 -30.02 -9.09
N ALA A 224 0.41 -29.56 -9.22
CA ALA A 224 -0.43 -29.07 -8.11
C ALA A 224 -1.25 -30.20 -7.46
N THR A 225 -0.60 -31.31 -7.11
CA THR A 225 -1.27 -32.51 -6.59
C THR A 225 -1.69 -32.38 -5.12
N PRO A 226 -2.66 -33.18 -4.63
CA PRO A 226 -3.04 -33.22 -3.21
C PRO A 226 -1.87 -33.41 -2.24
N ALA A 227 -0.87 -34.23 -2.61
CA ALA A 227 0.31 -34.47 -1.78
C ALA A 227 1.21 -33.23 -1.65
N VAL A 228 1.34 -32.46 -2.73
CA VAL A 228 2.05 -31.17 -2.75
C VAL A 228 1.30 -30.14 -1.90
N ILE A 229 -0.01 -30.03 -2.08
CA ILE A 229 -0.86 -29.09 -1.33
C ILE A 229 -0.74 -29.34 0.17
N ASN A 230 -0.90 -30.60 0.59
CA ASN A 230 -0.80 -30.92 2.02
C ASN A 230 0.60 -30.64 2.60
N CYS A 231 1.67 -30.92 1.85
CA CYS A 231 3.04 -30.66 2.29
C CYS A 231 3.30 -29.15 2.47
N ALA A 232 2.94 -28.34 1.47
CA ALA A 232 3.14 -26.90 1.50
C ALA A 232 2.32 -26.21 2.61
N LEU A 233 1.04 -26.58 2.79
CA LEU A 233 0.22 -26.05 3.88
C LEU A 233 0.75 -26.41 5.26
N THR A 234 1.29 -27.63 5.42
CA THR A 234 1.91 -28.03 6.69
C THR A 234 3.13 -27.16 7.03
N VAL A 235 3.99 -26.89 6.05
CA VAL A 235 5.16 -26.01 6.25
C VAL A 235 4.74 -24.55 6.46
N ALA A 236 3.67 -24.10 5.79
CA ALA A 236 3.10 -22.78 5.96
C ALA A 236 2.61 -22.55 7.40
N ASP A 237 1.86 -23.50 7.97
CA ASP A 237 1.42 -23.46 9.37
C ASP A 237 2.59 -23.43 10.36
N GLU A 238 3.66 -24.19 10.08
CA GLU A 238 4.84 -24.25 10.95
C GLU A 238 5.65 -22.95 10.96
N MET A 239 5.68 -22.22 9.84
CA MET A 239 6.58 -21.08 9.63
C MET A 239 5.86 -19.74 9.49
N ASP A 240 4.53 -19.73 9.63
CA ASP A 240 3.67 -18.54 9.54
C ASP A 240 3.86 -17.77 8.23
N VAL A 241 3.74 -18.48 7.10
CA VAL A 241 3.82 -17.92 5.75
C VAL A 241 2.59 -18.28 4.92
N GLN A 242 2.28 -17.50 3.89
CA GLN A 242 1.10 -17.74 3.06
C GLN A 242 1.36 -18.78 1.96
N VAL A 243 0.30 -19.48 1.52
CA VAL A 243 0.30 -20.32 0.31
C VAL A 243 -0.59 -19.69 -0.77
N ALA A 244 -0.05 -19.52 -1.97
CA ALA A 244 -0.82 -19.17 -3.16
C ALA A 244 -0.99 -20.42 -4.05
N LEU A 245 -2.17 -20.62 -4.62
CA LEU A 245 -2.49 -21.82 -5.40
C LEU A 245 -2.98 -21.48 -6.81
N HIS A 246 -2.34 -22.09 -7.80
CA HIS A 246 -2.90 -22.34 -9.13
C HIS A 246 -3.11 -23.85 -9.24
N SER A 247 -4.37 -24.28 -9.20
CA SER A 247 -4.76 -25.69 -9.09
C SER A 247 -4.64 -26.46 -10.41
N ASP A 248 -4.79 -27.78 -10.33
CA ASP A 248 -4.80 -28.71 -11.47
C ASP A 248 -6.01 -28.46 -12.41
N THR A 249 -5.78 -27.75 -13.51
CA THR A 249 -6.85 -27.44 -14.49
C THR A 249 -7.32 -28.71 -15.21
N LEU A 250 -6.42 -29.68 -15.37
CA LEU A 250 -6.64 -30.90 -16.14
C LEU A 250 -7.49 -31.93 -15.40
N ASN A 251 -7.64 -31.75 -14.08
CA ASN A 251 -8.19 -32.75 -13.17
C ASN A 251 -7.40 -34.07 -13.25
N GLU A 252 -6.08 -33.99 -13.45
CA GLU A 252 -5.22 -35.18 -13.54
C GLU A 252 -5.18 -35.94 -12.21
N SER A 253 -5.10 -35.20 -11.11
CA SER A 253 -4.97 -35.72 -9.75
C SER A 253 -6.28 -35.76 -8.96
N GLY A 254 -7.37 -35.24 -9.54
CA GLY A 254 -8.70 -35.17 -8.94
C GLY A 254 -9.47 -33.93 -9.41
N PHE A 255 -10.74 -33.83 -9.04
CA PHE A 255 -11.55 -32.63 -9.28
C PHE A 255 -11.33 -31.58 -8.18
N VAL A 256 -12.07 -30.47 -8.25
CA VAL A 256 -11.94 -29.37 -7.29
C VAL A 256 -12.23 -29.80 -5.84
N GLU A 257 -13.16 -30.75 -5.64
CA GLU A 257 -13.47 -31.32 -4.33
C GLU A 257 -12.29 -32.08 -3.70
N ASP A 258 -11.46 -32.74 -4.52
CA ASP A 258 -10.27 -33.45 -4.05
C ASP A 258 -9.20 -32.44 -3.62
N THR A 259 -9.06 -31.34 -4.37
CA THR A 259 -8.19 -30.22 -4.00
C THR A 259 -8.64 -29.56 -2.68
N LEU A 260 -9.94 -29.27 -2.54
CA LEU A 260 -10.50 -28.71 -1.29
C LEU A 260 -10.32 -29.67 -0.10
N THR A 261 -10.45 -30.97 -0.34
CA THR A 261 -10.17 -32.00 0.67
C THR A 261 -8.69 -31.99 1.09
N ALA A 262 -7.77 -31.80 0.14
CA ALA A 262 -6.33 -31.70 0.43
C ALA A 262 -5.97 -30.42 1.22
N ILE A 263 -6.67 -29.32 0.97
CA ILE A 263 -6.53 -28.07 1.74
C ILE A 263 -6.93 -28.31 3.21
N GLY A 264 -8.05 -28.98 3.43
CA GLY A 264 -8.43 -29.43 4.77
C GLY A 264 -8.81 -28.31 5.73
N GLY A 265 -9.31 -27.19 5.21
CA GLY A 265 -9.76 -26.04 6.01
C GLY A 265 -8.66 -25.12 6.54
N ARG A 266 -7.41 -25.32 6.10
CA ARG A 266 -6.29 -24.38 6.29
C ARG A 266 -6.30 -23.29 5.23
#